data_AF-A0A9X9X0V0-F1
#
_entry.id   AF-A0A9X9X0V0-F1
#
_cell.length_a   1.000
_cell.length_b   1.000
_cell.length_c   1.000
_cell.angle_alpha   90.00
_cell.angle_beta   90.00
_cell.angle_gamma   90.00
#
_symmetry.space_group_name_H-M   'P 1'
#
loop_
_entity.id
_entity.type
_entity.pdbx_description
1 polymer ?
#
loop_
_entity_poly.entity_id
_entity_poly.type
_entity_poly.pdbx_seq_one_letter_code
_entity_poly.pdbx_strand_id
1 'polypeptide(L)'
;MAEVLQGLVEKLTIPGLPPWVALVLLVAISVTILAFLAMPFAVFGVKSRLEAVEAELADLRTEIRALLRQPMATAAPQRPIEEDWVAPPPKAGMRAPSVEPRIAPPVPPPPARPERSARNGRAEPRFDWPKGDRDA
;
A
#
# COMPACT_ATOMS: atom_id res chain seq x y z
N MET A 1 26.44 29.04 -20.40
CA MET A 1 25.18 28.34 -20.01
C MET A 1 24.00 29.29 -19.93
N ALA A 2 24.12 30.42 -19.21
CA ALA A 2 23.04 31.41 -19.06
C ALA A 2 22.55 32.01 -20.39
N GLU A 3 23.46 32.35 -21.31
CA GLU A 3 23.11 32.88 -22.64
C GLU A 3 22.29 31.89 -23.49
N VAL A 4 22.57 30.60 -23.37
CA VAL A 4 21.83 29.54 -24.10
C VAL A 4 20.40 29.43 -23.55
N LEU A 5 20.25 29.49 -22.22
CA LEU A 5 18.94 29.49 -21.57
C LEU A 5 18.13 30.74 -21.93
N GLN A 6 18.77 31.90 -22.00
CA GLN A 6 18.14 33.15 -22.44
C GLN A 6 17.66 33.04 -23.90
N GLY A 7 18.50 32.55 -24.81
CA GLY A 7 18.12 32.34 -26.21
C GLY A 7 16.99 31.31 -26.39
N LEU A 8 16.89 30.30 -25.51
CA LEU A 8 15.75 29.38 -25.46
C LEU A 8 14.48 30.07 -24.96
N VAL A 9 14.57 30.85 -23.89
CA VAL A 9 13.43 31.60 -23.34
C VAL A 9 12.87 32.60 -24.36
N GLU A 10 13.74 33.32 -25.08
CA GLU A 10 13.32 34.24 -26.15
C GLU A 10 12.54 33.54 -27.25
N LYS A 11 13.00 32.35 -27.69
CA LYS A 11 12.30 31.54 -28.70
C LYS A 11 10.96 30.98 -28.20
N LEU A 12 10.83 30.75 -26.90
CA LEU A 12 9.59 30.27 -26.26
C LEU A 12 8.66 31.41 -25.84
N THR A 13 9.08 32.67 -25.97
CA THR A 13 8.27 33.83 -25.59
C THR A 13 7.27 34.11 -26.69
N ILE A 14 5.99 33.89 -26.39
CA ILE A 14 4.88 34.20 -27.28
C ILE A 14 4.47 35.66 -27.03
N PRO A 15 4.39 36.52 -28.07
CA PRO A 15 4.00 37.91 -27.89
C PRO A 15 2.59 38.00 -27.30
N GLY A 16 2.48 38.63 -26.12
CA GLY A 16 1.22 38.76 -25.36
C GLY A 16 1.11 37.87 -24.12
N LEU A 17 2.05 36.95 -23.88
CA LEU A 17 2.10 36.13 -22.67
C LEU A 17 3.17 36.61 -21.67
N PRO A 18 2.95 36.46 -20.35
CA PRO A 18 3.95 36.83 -19.36
C PRO A 18 5.27 36.06 -19.52
N PRO A 19 6.43 36.68 -19.25
CA PRO A 19 7.75 36.07 -19.48
C PRO A 19 8.01 34.82 -18.62
N TRP A 20 7.33 34.67 -17.48
CA TRP A 20 7.43 33.47 -16.64
C TRP A 20 6.83 32.22 -17.32
N VAL A 21 5.92 32.39 -18.28
CA VAL A 21 5.28 31.28 -19.02
C VAL A 21 6.32 30.53 -19.86
N ALA A 22 7.25 31.24 -20.50
CA ALA A 22 8.33 30.62 -21.27
C ALA A 22 9.23 29.74 -20.38
N LEU A 23 9.51 30.19 -19.15
CA LEU A 23 10.24 29.39 -18.15
C LEU A 23 9.47 28.13 -17.74
N VAL A 24 8.17 28.24 -17.46
CA VAL A 24 7.33 27.08 -17.11
C VAL A 24 7.27 26.09 -18.27
N LEU A 25 7.11 26.58 -19.50
CA LEU A 25 7.08 25.75 -20.70
C LEU A 25 8.42 25.02 -20.91
N LEU A 26 9.54 25.72 -20.70
CA LEU A 26 10.88 25.14 -20.77
C LEU A 26 11.07 24.02 -19.74
N VAL A 27 10.61 24.22 -18.50
CA VAL A 27 10.61 23.18 -17.46
C VAL A 27 9.72 22.00 -17.86
N ALA A 28 8.51 22.25 -18.35
CA ALA A 28 7.58 21.20 -18.76
C ALA A 28 8.15 20.34 -19.92
N ILE A 29 8.75 20.98 -20.93
CA ILE A 29 9.43 20.30 -22.03
C ILE A 29 10.61 19.47 -21.51
N SER A 30 11.43 20.06 -20.63
CA SER A 30 12.57 19.36 -20.02
C SER A 30 12.14 18.12 -19.24
N VAL A 31 11.11 18.22 -18.41
CA VAL A 31 10.53 17.09 -17.67
C VAL A 31 9.97 16.04 -18.62
N THR A 32 9.32 16.45 -19.71
CA THR A 32 8.79 15.54 -20.72
C THR A 32 9.90 14.75 -21.39
N ILE A 33 10.98 15.41 -21.81
CA ILE A 33 12.17 14.74 -22.38
C ILE A 33 12.76 13.76 -21.36
N LEU A 34 12.92 14.18 -20.10
CA LEU A 34 13.38 13.30 -19.02
C LEU A 34 12.48 12.09 -18.83
N ALA A 35 11.15 12.27 -18.89
CA ALA A 35 10.18 11.19 -18.77
C ALA A 35 10.26 10.22 -19.96
N PHE A 36 10.47 10.71 -21.18
CA PHE A 36 10.71 9.88 -22.36
C PHE A 36 12.03 9.09 -22.26
N LEU A 37 13.08 9.71 -21.71
CA LEU A 37 14.34 9.02 -21.41
C LEU A 37 14.19 7.99 -20.29
N ALA A 38 13.32 8.27 -19.30
CA ALA A 38 12.99 7.36 -18.22
C ALA A 38 12.03 6.24 -18.66
N MET A 39 11.25 6.43 -19.74
CA MET A 39 10.30 5.46 -20.27
C MET A 39 10.90 4.06 -20.49
N PRO A 40 12.07 3.87 -21.16
CA PRO A 40 12.67 2.54 -21.27
C PRO A 40 12.96 1.94 -19.88
N PHE A 41 13.46 2.73 -18.94
CA PHE A 41 13.74 2.25 -17.58
C PHE A 41 12.47 1.89 -16.80
N ALA A 42 11.38 2.65 -16.97
CA ALA A 42 10.08 2.34 -16.39
C ALA A 42 9.47 1.06 -17.00
N VAL A 43 9.63 0.87 -18.31
CA VAL A 43 9.14 -0.32 -19.03
C VAL A 43 9.93 -1.57 -18.64
N PHE A 44 11.26 -1.49 -18.53
CA PHE A 44 12.08 -2.65 -18.14
C PHE A 44 12.01 -2.93 -16.64
N GLY A 45 11.90 -1.90 -15.79
CA GLY A 45 11.85 -2.04 -14.34
C GLY A 45 10.54 -2.67 -13.86
N VAL A 46 9.38 -2.23 -14.36
CA VAL A 46 8.09 -2.76 -13.91
C VAL A 46 7.81 -4.13 -14.53
N LYS A 47 8.17 -4.35 -15.80
CA LYS A 47 7.95 -5.64 -16.48
C LYS A 47 8.74 -6.77 -15.85
N SER A 48 10.04 -6.57 -15.61
CA SER A 48 10.88 -7.60 -14.96
C SER A 48 10.42 -7.95 -13.54
N ARG A 49 9.92 -6.97 -12.79
CA ARG A 49 9.35 -7.20 -11.45
C ARG A 49 8.02 -7.94 -11.51
N LEU A 50 7.19 -7.64 -12.52
CA LEU A 50 5.96 -8.38 -12.77
C LEU A 50 6.24 -9.83 -13.17
N GLU A 51 7.23 -10.05 -14.04
CA GLU A 51 7.66 -11.40 -14.44
C GLU A 51 8.20 -12.20 -13.25
N ALA A 52 8.98 -11.56 -12.36
CA ALA A 52 9.44 -12.19 -11.12
C ALA A 52 8.27 -12.57 -10.19
N VAL A 53 7.32 -11.64 -9.97
CA VAL A 53 6.13 -11.89 -9.14
C VAL A 53 5.22 -12.95 -9.77
N GLU A 54 5.09 -13.01 -11.08
CA GLU A 54 4.32 -14.05 -11.78
C GLU A 54 4.95 -15.43 -11.60
N ALA A 55 6.28 -15.52 -11.68
CA ALA A 55 7.00 -16.75 -11.40
C ALA A 55 6.81 -17.20 -9.94
N GLU A 56 6.93 -16.28 -8.98
CA GLU A 56 6.68 -16.56 -7.56
C GLU A 56 5.23 -17.02 -7.30
N LEU A 57 4.25 -16.39 -7.95
CA LEU A 57 2.84 -16.79 -7.84
C LEU A 57 2.58 -18.18 -8.43
N ALA A 58 3.24 -18.52 -9.54
CA ALA A 58 3.14 -19.83 -10.14
C ALA A 58 3.70 -20.91 -9.19
N ASP A 59 4.83 -20.64 -8.55
CA ASP A 59 5.47 -21.54 -7.59
C ASP A 59 4.58 -21.76 -6.35
N LEU A 60 4.10 -20.68 -5.72
CA LEU A 60 3.17 -20.75 -4.59
C LEU A 60 1.88 -21.51 -4.93
N ARG A 61 1.36 -21.34 -6.15
CA ARG A 61 0.18 -22.08 -6.61
C ARG A 61 0.47 -23.58 -6.75
N THR A 62 1.66 -23.95 -7.19
CA THR A 62 2.07 -25.35 -7.24
C THR A 62 2.28 -25.94 -5.86
N GLU A 63 2.87 -25.18 -4.94
CA GLU A 63 3.06 -25.58 -3.54
C GLU A 63 1.72 -25.83 -2.84
N ILE A 64 0.77 -24.88 -2.92
CA ILE A 64 -0.57 -25.05 -2.35
C ILE A 64 -1.27 -26.27 -2.95
N ARG A 65 -1.16 -26.47 -4.27
CA ARG A 65 -1.73 -27.65 -4.92
C ARG A 65 -1.08 -28.94 -4.45
N ALA A 66 0.23 -28.93 -4.19
CA ALA A 66 0.95 -30.07 -3.62
C ALA A 66 0.47 -30.35 -2.20
N LEU A 67 0.36 -29.32 -1.34
CA LEU A 67 -0.15 -29.45 0.03
C LEU A 67 -1.59 -29.97 0.08
N LEU A 68 -2.47 -29.52 -0.82
CA LEU A 68 -3.85 -29.99 -0.90
C LEU A 68 -3.97 -31.43 -1.44
N ARG A 69 -3.06 -31.83 -2.33
CA ARG A 69 -3.02 -33.18 -2.89
C ARG A 69 -2.26 -34.16 -2.00
N GLN A 70 -1.45 -33.66 -1.08
CA GLN A 70 -0.88 -34.47 -0.03
C GLN A 70 -2.07 -34.92 0.81
N PRO A 71 -2.47 -36.21 0.75
CA PRO A 71 -3.46 -36.71 1.67
C PRO A 71 -2.96 -36.37 3.07
N MET A 72 -3.85 -35.96 3.94
CA MET A 72 -3.61 -35.68 5.36
C MET A 72 -3.19 -36.97 6.08
N ALA A 73 -2.10 -37.62 5.64
CA ALA A 73 -1.47 -38.77 6.28
C ALA A 73 -0.74 -38.36 7.55
N THR A 74 -0.61 -37.06 7.78
CA THR A 74 -0.25 -36.43 9.05
C THR A 74 -1.42 -35.63 9.63
N ALA A 75 -2.66 -36.07 9.41
CA ALA A 75 -3.65 -36.03 10.48
C ALA A 75 -3.16 -36.96 11.59
N ALA A 76 -2.05 -36.63 12.26
CA ALA A 76 -1.90 -37.08 13.62
C ALA A 76 -3.21 -36.68 14.30
N PRO A 77 -3.92 -37.59 14.98
CA PRO A 77 -5.12 -37.20 15.70
C PRO A 77 -4.69 -36.00 16.54
N GLN A 78 -5.37 -34.87 16.37
CA GLN A 78 -5.16 -33.74 17.27
C GLN A 78 -5.29 -34.33 18.66
N ARG A 79 -4.16 -34.57 19.33
CA ARG A 79 -4.20 -34.92 20.74
C ARG A 79 -4.96 -33.75 21.35
N PRO A 80 -6.07 -34.02 22.08
CA PRO A 80 -6.67 -32.94 22.85
C PRO A 80 -5.52 -32.34 23.64
N ILE A 81 -5.21 -31.08 23.35
CA ILE A 81 -4.33 -30.31 24.19
C ILE A 81 -5.15 -30.17 25.45
N GLU A 82 -4.93 -31.10 26.38
CA GLU A 82 -5.34 -30.96 27.76
C GLU A 82 -4.48 -29.80 28.27
N GLU A 83 -4.96 -28.58 28.00
CA GLU A 83 -4.53 -27.38 28.69
C GLU A 83 -4.81 -27.65 30.17
N ASP A 84 -3.79 -28.15 30.87
CA ASP A 84 -3.73 -28.22 32.31
C ASP A 84 -3.75 -26.78 32.83
N TRP A 85 -4.96 -26.22 32.83
CA TRP A 85 -5.22 -24.85 33.21
C TRP A 85 -5.09 -24.79 34.74
N VAL A 86 -3.86 -24.56 35.20
CA VAL A 86 -3.60 -24.24 36.59
C VAL A 86 -4.21 -22.86 36.85
N ALA A 87 -5.37 -22.85 37.49
CA ALA A 87 -5.99 -21.63 37.97
C ALA A 87 -4.96 -20.86 38.83
N PRO A 88 -4.65 -19.59 38.50
CA PRO A 88 -3.72 -18.81 39.29
C PRO A 88 -4.26 -18.67 40.72
N PRO A 89 -3.40 -18.77 41.76
CA PRO A 89 -3.86 -18.77 43.15
C PRO A 89 -4.67 -17.50 43.43
N PRO A 90 -5.81 -17.60 44.14
CA PRO A 90 -6.62 -16.44 44.45
C PRO A 90 -5.74 -15.46 45.25
N LYS A 91 -5.53 -14.26 44.69
CA LYS A 91 -4.80 -13.19 45.36
C LYS A 91 -5.54 -12.85 46.65
N ALA A 92 -5.08 -13.41 47.76
CA ALA A 92 -5.41 -12.94 49.08
C ALA A 92 -4.93 -11.50 49.20
N GLY A 93 -5.85 -10.58 49.53
CA GLY A 93 -5.55 -9.18 49.81
C GLY A 93 -5.97 -8.23 48.70
N MET A 94 -7.29 -8.06 48.54
CA MET A 94 -7.83 -6.75 48.15
C MET A 94 -7.51 -5.77 49.27
N ARG A 95 -6.28 -5.23 49.31
CA ARG A 95 -5.99 -3.99 50.04
C ARG A 95 -6.18 -2.88 49.03
N ALA A 96 -7.30 -2.15 49.18
CA ALA A 96 -7.57 -0.96 48.38
C ALA A 96 -6.33 -0.05 48.38
N PRO A 97 -5.75 0.29 47.23
CA PRO A 97 -4.74 1.33 47.18
C PRO A 97 -5.45 2.66 47.45
N SER A 98 -4.98 3.36 48.48
CA SER A 98 -5.27 4.77 48.72
C SER A 98 -5.12 5.55 47.42
N VAL A 99 -6.18 6.23 47.02
CA VAL A 99 -6.19 7.14 45.87
C VAL A 99 -5.39 8.39 46.27
N GLU A 100 -4.08 8.35 46.09
CA GLU A 100 -3.29 9.57 45.99
C GLU A 100 -3.39 10.08 44.54
N PRO A 101 -3.81 11.33 44.30
CA PRO A 101 -3.98 11.85 42.95
C PRO A 101 -2.62 11.98 42.27
N ARG A 102 -2.28 11.01 41.41
CA ARG A 102 -1.17 11.20 40.48
C ARG A 102 -1.61 12.23 39.45
N ILE A 103 -1.08 13.45 39.57
CA ILE A 103 -1.21 14.50 38.56
C ILE A 103 -0.45 14.02 37.32
N ALA A 104 -1.13 13.30 36.44
CA ALA A 104 -0.63 12.98 35.11
C ALA A 104 -0.82 14.22 34.22
N PRO A 105 0.20 14.64 33.44
CA PRO A 105 0.00 15.66 32.43
C PRO A 105 -1.04 15.18 31.40
N PRO A 106 -1.85 16.08 30.81
CA PRO A 106 -2.85 15.70 29.83
C PRO A 106 -2.18 14.98 28.66
N VAL A 107 -2.61 13.75 28.41
CA VAL A 107 -2.20 12.99 27.22
C VAL A 107 -2.65 13.79 25.99
N PRO A 108 -1.75 14.15 25.06
CA PRO A 108 -2.15 14.88 23.86
C PRO A 108 -3.14 14.02 23.05
N PRO A 109 -4.16 14.63 22.44
CA PRO A 109 -5.11 13.90 21.61
C PRO A 109 -4.36 13.21 20.47
N PRO A 110 -4.79 11.99 20.06
CA PRO A 110 -4.22 11.33 18.90
C PRO A 110 -4.38 12.22 17.66
N PRO A 111 -3.41 12.23 16.73
CA PRO A 111 -3.50 13.05 15.52
C PRO A 111 -4.78 12.70 14.77
N ALA A 112 -5.59 13.73 14.47
CA ALA A 112 -6.80 13.59 13.68
C ALA A 112 -6.42 12.98 12.32
N ARG A 113 -6.77 11.71 12.13
CA ARG A 113 -6.70 11.05 10.83
C ARG A 113 -7.62 11.86 9.92
N PRO A 114 -7.18 12.33 8.74
CA PRO A 114 -8.07 13.06 7.85
C PRO A 114 -9.26 12.15 7.57
N GLU A 115 -10.42 12.64 7.98
CA GLU A 115 -11.70 12.01 7.78
C GLU A 115 -11.81 11.78 6.27
N ARG A 116 -11.81 10.51 5.89
CA ARG A 116 -11.84 10.06 4.50
C ARG A 116 -13.06 10.70 3.90
N SER A 117 -12.84 11.76 3.13
CA SER A 117 -13.89 12.52 2.45
C SER A 117 -14.79 11.52 1.74
N ALA A 118 -15.96 11.29 2.34
CA ALA A 118 -17.06 10.66 1.65
C ALA A 118 -17.33 11.57 0.46
N ARG A 119 -17.43 10.97 -0.73
CA ARG A 119 -17.80 11.60 -2.01
C ARG A 119 -16.61 12.20 -2.79
N ASN A 120 -15.95 11.34 -3.58
CA ASN A 120 -15.84 11.49 -5.04
C ASN A 120 -14.89 10.45 -5.65
N GLY A 121 -15.42 9.58 -6.51
CA GLY A 121 -14.72 9.19 -7.75
C GLY A 121 -13.90 7.89 -7.80
N ARG A 122 -13.96 6.97 -6.83
CA ARG A 122 -13.38 5.62 -7.05
C ARG A 122 -14.44 4.68 -7.63
N ALA A 123 -14.47 4.56 -8.95
CA ALA A 123 -15.14 3.45 -9.62
C ALA A 123 -14.30 2.19 -9.39
N GLU A 124 -14.56 1.47 -8.30
CA GLU A 124 -14.10 0.09 -8.23
C GLU A 124 -14.89 -0.71 -9.29
N PRO A 125 -14.22 -1.43 -10.20
CA PRO A 125 -14.90 -2.32 -11.12
C PRO A 125 -15.62 -3.37 -10.30
N ARG A 126 -16.96 -3.37 -10.33
CA ARG A 126 -17.75 -4.42 -9.73
C ARG A 126 -17.51 -5.70 -10.54
N PHE A 127 -16.70 -6.59 -9.99
CA PHE A 127 -16.50 -7.91 -10.54
C PHE A 127 -17.72 -8.76 -10.18
N ASP A 128 -18.70 -8.80 -11.09
CA ASP A 128 -19.88 -9.66 -10.96
C ASP A 128 -19.48 -11.11 -11.31
N TRP A 129 -19.34 -11.96 -10.29
CA TRP A 129 -19.13 -13.39 -10.48
C TRP A 129 -20.42 -14.04 -11.00
N PRO A 130 -20.38 -14.85 -12.07
CA PRO A 130 -21.57 -15.55 -12.54
C PRO A 130 -22.05 -16.50 -11.45
N LYS A 131 -23.26 -16.25 -10.94
CA LYS A 131 -23.98 -17.21 -10.10
C LYS A 131 -24.30 -18.40 -11.01
N GLY A 132 -23.65 -19.53 -10.76
CA GLY A 132 -23.95 -20.77 -11.47
C GLY A 132 -25.42 -21.12 -11.27
N ASP A 133 -26.12 -21.37 -12.37
CA ASP A 133 -27.43 -22.00 -12.41
C ASP A 133 -27.34 -23.35 -11.69
N ARG A 134 -27.60 -23.34 -10.40
CA ARG A 134 -28.09 -24.51 -9.68
C ARG A 134 -29.58 -24.45 -9.87
N ASP A 135 -30.05 -25.05 -10.97
CA ASP A 135 -31.38 -25.64 -11.16
C ASP A 135 -31.51 -26.05 -12.64
N ALA A 136 -30.82 -27.13 -13.02
CA ALA A 136 -31.08 -27.93 -14.21
C ALA A 136 -30.81 -29.40 -13.90
#